data_AF-A0A7C3P029-F1
#
_entry.id   AF-A0A7C3P029-F1
#
_cell.length_a   1.000
_cell.length_b   1.000
_cell.length_c   1.000
_cell.angle_alpha   90.00
_cell.angle_beta   90.00
_cell.angle_gamma   90.00
#
_symmetry.space_group_name_H-M   'P 1'
#
loop_
_entity.id
_entity.type
_entity.pdbx_description
1 polymer ?
#
loop_
_entity_poly.entity_id
_entity_poly.type
_entity_poly.pdbx_seq_one_letter_code
_entity_poly.pdbx_strand_id
1 'polypeptide(L)'
;MKVENKGRSTAKRCKGKMIAVYAEDGSLRDDRDPMLLHWAGMTLEQGLEPVDLAAEEHQLVDVVHARSDRRDAVFIVTDRTPAGFPKLLEAGQVHRVRLAIYADNAEPVTKNFLITFDGDIHSLNMKAV
;
A
#
# COMPACT_ATOMS: atom_id res chain seq x y z
N MET A 1 -6.80 -1.30 0.19
CA MET A 1 -7.18 -0.09 0.96
C MET A 1 -8.09 0.78 0.12
N LYS A 2 -9.14 1.41 0.69
CA LYS A 2 -9.99 2.38 -0.04
C LYS A 2 -9.40 3.79 0.02
N VAL A 3 -9.27 4.44 -1.13
CA VAL A 3 -8.91 5.85 -1.30
C VAL A 3 -10.12 6.57 -1.88
N GLU A 4 -10.50 7.71 -1.30
CA GLU A 4 -11.71 8.43 -1.65
C GLU A 4 -11.40 9.90 -1.87
N ASN A 5 -11.91 10.47 -2.96
CA ASN A 5 -11.81 11.90 -3.21
C ASN A 5 -12.98 12.63 -2.54
N LYS A 6 -12.68 13.30 -1.41
CA LYS A 6 -13.63 14.14 -0.68
C LYS A 6 -13.66 15.61 -1.14
N GLY A 7 -12.91 15.93 -2.20
CA GLY A 7 -12.90 17.24 -2.83
C GLY A 7 -14.12 17.45 -3.74
N ARG A 8 -14.32 18.70 -4.17
CA ARG A 8 -15.43 19.09 -5.07
C ARG A 8 -15.10 18.89 -6.56
N SER A 9 -13.84 18.62 -6.89
CA SER A 9 -13.35 18.47 -8.26
C SER A 9 -12.54 17.18 -8.41
N THR A 10 -12.29 16.76 -9.66
CA THR A 10 -11.46 15.59 -9.95
C THR A 10 -10.03 15.78 -9.44
N ALA A 11 -9.55 14.85 -8.63
CA ALA A 11 -8.15 14.72 -8.28
C ALA A 11 -7.41 14.03 -9.44
N LYS A 12 -6.42 14.72 -10.00
CA LYS A 12 -5.75 14.32 -11.24
C LYS A 12 -4.51 13.50 -10.98
N ARG A 13 -4.32 12.45 -11.78
CA ARG A 13 -3.11 11.61 -11.81
C ARG A 13 -2.69 11.13 -10.42
N CYS A 14 -3.65 10.56 -9.69
CA CYS A 14 -3.46 10.04 -8.35
C CYS A 14 -2.45 8.88 -8.35
N LYS A 15 -1.48 8.93 -7.43
CA LYS A 15 -0.46 7.89 -7.23
C LYS A 15 -0.41 7.46 -5.77
N GLY A 16 -0.45 6.15 -5.52
CA GLY A 16 -0.19 5.57 -4.21
C GLY A 16 1.30 5.26 -4.03
N LYS A 17 1.85 5.58 -2.86
CA LYS A 17 3.21 5.18 -2.47
C LYS A 17 3.23 4.63 -1.04
N MET A 18 4.02 3.59 -0.82
CA MET A 18 4.51 3.24 0.51
C MET A 18 5.80 4.02 0.75
N ILE A 19 5.81 4.91 1.73
CA ILE A 19 6.90 5.88 1.92
C ILE A 19 7.76 5.62 3.17
N ALA A 20 7.30 4.76 4.07
CA ALA A 20 8.07 4.31 5.22
C ALA A 20 7.56 2.97 5.70
N VAL A 21 8.47 2.19 6.26
CA VAL A 21 8.16 1.01 7.06
C VAL A 21 9.04 1.05 8.30
N TYR A 22 8.51 0.54 9.39
CA TYR A 22 9.17 0.59 10.67
C TYR A 22 9.52 -0.82 11.14
N ALA A 23 10.62 -0.94 11.86
CA ALA A 23 10.95 -2.15 12.60
C ALA A 23 10.05 -2.27 13.85
N GLU A 24 10.14 -3.41 14.54
CA GLU A 24 9.33 -3.69 15.74
C GLU A 24 9.58 -2.68 16.87
N ASP A 25 10.81 -2.18 17.01
CA ASP A 25 11.18 -1.13 17.96
C ASP A 25 10.67 0.27 17.58
N GLY A 26 9.97 0.38 16.45
CA GLY A 26 9.42 1.63 15.93
C GLY A 26 10.42 2.49 15.17
N SER A 27 11.67 2.05 15.01
CA SER A 27 12.67 2.73 14.18
C SER A 27 12.29 2.65 12.71
N LEU A 28 12.62 3.70 11.96
CA LEU A 28 12.43 3.71 10.51
C LEU A 28 13.42 2.73 9.88
N ARG A 29 12.93 1.87 8.99
CA ARG A 29 13.77 1.07 8.11
C ARG A 29 14.29 1.93 6.98
N ASP A 30 15.50 2.47 7.16
CA ASP A 30 16.22 3.25 6.15
C ASP A 30 16.92 2.36 5.10
N ASP A 31 16.98 1.05 5.35
CA ASP A 31 17.46 0.04 4.39
C ASP A 31 16.51 -0.18 3.20
N ARG A 32 15.44 0.63 3.09
CA ARG A 32 14.32 0.42 2.17
C ARG A 32 13.88 1.72 1.50
N ASP A 33 13.87 1.70 0.16
CA ASP A 33 13.35 2.81 -0.63
C ASP A 33 11.81 2.84 -0.63
N PRO A 34 11.20 4.03 -0.75
CA PRO A 34 9.77 4.18 -1.04
C PRO A 34 9.34 3.46 -2.32
N MET A 35 8.13 2.90 -2.32
CA MET A 35 7.63 2.07 -3.42
C MET A 35 6.30 2.56 -3.95
N LEU A 36 6.10 2.46 -5.27
CA LEU A 36 4.79 2.70 -5.89
C LEU A 36 3.84 1.55 -5.57
N LEU A 37 2.57 1.90 -5.34
CA LEU A 37 1.50 0.95 -5.09
C LEU A 37 0.63 0.77 -6.33
N HIS A 38 0.01 -0.40 -6.39
CA HIS A 38 -0.87 -0.81 -7.48
C HIS A 38 -2.32 -0.44 -7.18
N TRP A 39 -3.04 0.15 -8.15
CA TRP A 39 -4.49 0.36 -8.03
C TRP A 39 -5.24 -0.93 -8.41
N ALA A 40 -6.16 -1.37 -7.55
CA ALA A 40 -6.90 -2.60 -7.77
C ALA A 40 -7.73 -2.50 -9.07
N GLY A 41 -7.83 -3.62 -9.79
CA GLY A 41 -8.52 -3.68 -11.07
C GLY A 41 -7.68 -3.22 -12.28
N MET A 42 -6.49 -2.68 -12.06
CA MET A 42 -5.52 -2.49 -13.14
C MET A 42 -4.80 -3.81 -13.46
N THR A 43 -4.46 -4.02 -14.72
CA THR A 43 -3.61 -5.16 -15.11
C THR A 43 -2.17 -4.91 -14.67
N LEU A 44 -1.37 -5.96 -14.52
CA LEU A 44 0.06 -5.81 -14.16
C LEU A 44 0.88 -5.00 -15.19
N GLU A 45 0.35 -4.77 -16.40
CA GLU A 45 0.96 -3.91 -17.42
C GLU A 45 0.59 -2.43 -17.22
N GLN A 46 -0.59 -2.16 -16.67
CA GLN A 46 -1.09 -0.82 -16.35
C GLN A 46 -0.79 -0.38 -14.92
N GLY A 47 -0.41 -1.33 -14.07
CA GLY A 47 -0.52 -1.30 -12.62
C GLY A 47 0.25 -0.24 -11.84
N LEU A 48 0.91 0.69 -12.50
CA LEU A 48 1.63 1.82 -11.89
C LEU A 48 1.18 3.16 -12.47
N GLU A 49 0.28 3.14 -13.45
CA GLU A 49 -0.21 4.35 -14.08
C GLU A 49 -1.08 5.14 -13.09
N PRO A 50 -0.98 6.47 -13.09
CA PRO A 50 -1.81 7.30 -12.24
C PRO A 50 -3.28 7.21 -12.65
N VAL A 51 -4.18 7.34 -11.69
CA VAL A 51 -5.63 7.34 -11.94
C VAL A 51 -6.24 8.69 -11.62
N ASP A 52 -7.22 9.13 -12.40
CA ASP A 52 -8.05 10.26 -12.00
C ASP A 52 -9.15 9.76 -11.05
N LEU A 53 -9.44 10.52 -9.99
CA LEU A 53 -10.57 10.25 -9.08
C LEU A 53 -11.54 11.41 -9.15
N ALA A 54 -12.73 11.19 -9.69
CA ALA A 54 -13.81 12.18 -9.70
C ALA A 54 -14.25 12.54 -8.26
N ALA A 55 -15.03 13.62 -8.12
CA ALA A 55 -15.58 13.98 -6.81
C ALA A 55 -16.44 12.82 -6.28
N GLU A 56 -16.27 12.48 -5.00
CA GLU A 56 -16.96 11.36 -4.31
C GLU A 56 -16.62 9.95 -4.83
N GLU A 57 -15.77 9.84 -5.84
CA GLU A 57 -15.28 8.55 -6.32
C GLU A 57 -14.29 7.95 -5.33
N HIS A 58 -14.25 6.62 -5.32
CA HIS A 58 -13.23 5.88 -4.61
C HIS A 58 -12.59 4.83 -5.51
N GLN A 59 -11.34 4.53 -5.19
CA GLN A 59 -10.62 3.41 -5.78
C GLN A 59 -9.92 2.60 -4.69
N LEU A 60 -9.71 1.32 -4.97
CA LEU A 60 -8.94 0.45 -4.11
C LEU A 60 -7.47 0.47 -4.53
N VAL A 61 -6.57 0.50 -3.56
CA VAL A 61 -5.12 0.33 -3.76
C VAL A 61 -4.67 -0.93 -3.05
N ASP A 62 -3.92 -1.76 -3.76
CA ASP A 62 -3.30 -2.97 -3.23
C ASP A 62 -2.07 -2.58 -2.42
N VAL A 63 -2.01 -3.12 -1.21
CA VAL A 63 -0.89 -2.87 -0.27
C VAL A 63 -0.16 -4.18 -0.03
N VAL A 64 -0.93 -5.25 0.20
CA VAL A 64 -0.45 -6.61 0.40
C VAL A 64 -1.29 -7.59 -0.42
N HIS A 65 -0.70 -8.71 -0.82
CA HIS A 65 -1.38 -9.82 -1.49
C HIS A 65 -0.96 -11.16 -0.88
N ALA A 66 -1.89 -12.10 -0.92
CA ALA A 66 -1.62 -13.51 -0.70
C ALA A 66 -1.39 -14.20 -2.03
N ARG A 67 -0.63 -15.30 -2.03
CA ARG A 67 -0.60 -16.21 -3.17
C ARG A 67 -1.34 -17.50 -2.83
N SER A 68 -2.04 -18.06 -3.81
CA SER A 68 -2.80 -19.30 -3.63
C SER A 68 -1.90 -20.50 -3.31
N ASP A 69 -0.64 -20.47 -3.75
CA ASP A 69 0.39 -21.49 -3.50
C ASP A 69 1.14 -21.31 -2.17
N ARG A 70 0.95 -20.16 -1.49
CA ARG A 70 1.56 -19.83 -0.20
C ARG A 70 0.54 -19.14 0.71
N ARG A 71 -0.31 -19.94 1.36
CA ARG A 71 -1.34 -19.46 2.30
C ARG A 71 -0.78 -19.02 3.66
N ASP A 72 0.47 -19.38 3.92
CA ASP A 72 1.27 -19.07 5.10
C ASP A 72 2.12 -17.80 4.95
N ALA A 73 1.92 -17.05 3.87
CA ALA A 73 2.73 -15.89 3.54
C ALA A 73 1.88 -14.73 3.01
N VAL A 74 2.23 -13.53 3.45
CA VAL A 74 1.68 -12.27 2.93
C VAL A 74 2.79 -11.47 2.31
N PHE A 75 2.53 -10.93 1.12
CA PHE A 75 3.51 -10.22 0.32
C PHE A 75 3.10 -8.78 0.05
N ILE A 76 4.02 -7.83 0.08
CA ILE A 76 3.70 -6.44 -0.29
C ILE A 76 3.59 -6.36 -1.82
N VAL A 77 2.48 -5.76 -2.31
CA VAL A 77 2.28 -5.53 -3.75
C VAL A 77 3.13 -4.34 -4.15
N THR A 78 4.14 -4.61 -4.97
CA THR A 78 5.14 -3.63 -5.38
C THR A 78 5.38 -3.75 -6.88
N ASP A 79 5.95 -2.70 -7.47
CA ASP A 79 6.43 -2.79 -8.84
C ASP A 79 7.50 -3.90 -9.01
N ARG A 80 7.70 -4.30 -10.26
CA ARG A 80 8.54 -5.43 -10.65
C ARG A 80 10.04 -5.22 -10.36
N THR A 81 10.43 -4.11 -9.73
CA THR A 81 11.83 -3.81 -9.42
C THR A 81 12.19 -4.35 -8.02
N PRO A 82 13.24 -5.18 -7.88
CA PRO A 82 13.67 -5.73 -6.59
C PRO A 82 14.48 -4.72 -5.74
N ALA A 83 14.12 -3.43 -5.79
CA ALA A 83 14.72 -2.42 -4.93
C ALA A 83 13.80 -2.15 -3.73
N GLY A 84 14.36 -2.01 -2.54
CA GLY A 84 13.58 -1.66 -1.35
C GLY A 84 13.16 -2.87 -0.53
N PHE A 85 11.89 -3.27 -0.52
CA PHE A 85 11.27 -4.10 0.54
C PHE A 85 11.59 -5.62 0.56
N PRO A 86 11.71 -6.28 1.73
CA PRO A 86 11.54 -7.72 1.78
C PRO A 86 10.08 -7.95 1.45
N LYS A 87 9.83 -8.67 0.36
CA LYS A 87 8.47 -8.88 -0.15
C LYS A 87 7.61 -9.72 0.78
N LEU A 88 8.11 -10.20 1.92
CA LEU A 88 7.44 -11.10 2.84
C LEU A 88 7.27 -10.42 4.20
N LEU A 89 6.07 -10.49 4.77
CA LEU A 89 5.80 -10.11 6.15
C LEU A 89 5.93 -11.33 7.07
N GLU A 90 6.66 -11.18 8.17
CA GLU A 90 6.84 -12.23 9.18
C GLU A 90 5.54 -12.44 9.99
N ALA A 91 5.21 -13.72 10.23
CA ALA A 91 4.05 -14.10 11.02
C ALA A 91 4.22 -13.79 12.51
N GLY A 92 3.11 -13.46 13.20
CA GLY A 92 3.08 -13.15 14.63
C GLY A 92 3.66 -11.78 15.00
N GLN A 93 4.04 -10.96 14.00
CA GLN A 93 4.58 -9.62 14.21
C GLN A 93 3.61 -8.52 13.75
N VAL A 94 3.77 -7.34 14.34
CA VAL A 94 3.06 -6.13 13.94
C VAL A 94 3.95 -5.31 13.00
N HIS A 95 3.54 -5.22 11.74
CA HIS A 95 4.26 -4.45 10.72
C HIS A 95 3.65 -3.07 10.58
N ARG A 96 4.42 -2.02 10.83
CA ARG A 96 3.94 -0.64 10.67
C ARG A 96 4.41 -0.07 9.35
N VAL A 97 3.48 0.48 8.57
CA VAL A 97 3.76 1.12 7.27
C VAL A 97 3.14 2.50 7.21
N ARG A 98 3.75 3.40 6.43
CA ARG A 98 3.19 4.70 6.08
C ARG A 98 2.93 4.77 4.58
N LEU A 99 1.70 5.07 4.23
CA LEU A 99 1.26 5.24 2.85
C LEU A 99 0.98 6.71 2.58
N ALA A 100 1.20 7.13 1.33
CA ALA A 100 0.91 8.46 0.83
C ALA A 100 0.15 8.37 -0.50
N ILE A 101 -0.90 9.17 -0.64
CA ILE A 101 -1.61 9.38 -1.91
C ILE A 101 -1.28 10.80 -2.38
N TYR A 102 -0.75 10.90 -3.60
CA TYR A 102 -0.44 12.16 -4.27
C TYR A 102 -1.44 12.40 -5.41
N ALA A 103 -1.71 13.66 -5.74
CA ALA A 103 -2.39 14.07 -6.97
C ALA A 103 -1.76 15.37 -7.48
N ASP A 104 -1.87 15.66 -8.78
CA ASP A 104 -1.22 16.83 -9.40
C ASP A 104 -1.86 18.16 -8.96
N ASN A 105 -3.12 18.12 -8.52
CA ASN A 105 -3.92 19.29 -8.18
C ASN A 105 -4.48 19.25 -6.74
N ALA A 106 -3.91 18.42 -5.87
CA ALA A 106 -4.32 18.34 -4.47
C ALA A 106 -3.13 18.04 -3.55
N GLU A 107 -3.23 18.47 -2.29
CA GLU A 107 -2.23 18.17 -1.27
C GLU A 107 -2.12 16.66 -1.01
N PRO A 108 -0.91 16.13 -0.78
CA PRO A 108 -0.74 14.72 -0.47
C PRO A 108 -1.42 14.34 0.84
N VAL A 109 -2.03 13.17 0.88
CA VAL A 109 -2.60 12.60 2.11
C VAL A 109 -1.76 11.42 2.55
N THR A 110 -1.26 11.47 3.79
CA THR A 110 -0.48 10.37 4.39
C THR A 110 -1.25 9.68 5.50
N LYS A 111 -1.09 8.36 5.63
CA LYS A 111 -1.71 7.59 6.71
C LYS A 111 -0.83 6.42 7.14
N ASN A 112 -0.79 6.18 8.46
CA ASN A 112 -0.07 5.05 9.02
C ASN A 112 -1.03 3.86 9.17
N PHE A 113 -0.49 2.67 8.98
CA PHE A 113 -1.21 1.42 9.15
C PHE A 113 -0.38 0.44 9.96
N LEU A 114 -1.07 -0.39 10.73
CA LEU A 114 -0.54 -1.61 11.30
C LEU A 114 -1.08 -2.77 10.49
N ILE A 115 -0.18 -3.68 10.10
CA ILE A 115 -0.49 -4.93 9.41
C ILE A 115 -0.12 -6.06 10.36
N THR A 116 -1.06 -6.97 10.61
CA THR A 116 -0.86 -8.16 11.46
C THR A 116 -1.26 -9.41 10.70
N PHE A 117 -0.55 -10.50 10.93
CA PHE A 117 -0.72 -11.78 10.26
C PHE A 117 -0.11 -12.88 11.12
N ASP A 118 -0.84 -13.95 11.42
CA ASP A 118 -0.43 -15.01 12.34
C ASP A 118 0.02 -16.29 11.63
N GLY A 119 0.37 -16.22 10.35
CA GLY A 119 0.73 -17.39 9.54
C GLY A 119 -0.48 -18.01 8.81
N ASP A 120 -1.68 -17.47 8.98
CA ASP A 120 -2.87 -17.82 8.21
C ASP A 120 -3.38 -16.57 7.45
N ILE A 121 -3.54 -16.65 6.13
CA ILE A 121 -3.97 -15.50 5.34
C ILE A 121 -5.32 -14.93 5.79
N HIS A 122 -6.19 -15.76 6.36
CA HIS A 122 -7.47 -15.31 6.88
C HIS A 122 -7.34 -14.48 8.16
N SER A 123 -6.19 -14.54 8.85
CA SER A 123 -5.84 -13.67 9.98
C SER A 123 -5.30 -12.30 9.56
N LEU A 124 -5.02 -12.10 8.26
CA LEU A 124 -4.46 -10.85 7.76
C LEU A 124 -5.40 -9.69 8.09
N ASN A 125 -4.87 -8.71 8.81
CA ASN A 125 -5.58 -7.51 9.18
C ASN A 125 -4.71 -6.29 8.91
N MET A 126 -5.35 -5.21 8.44
CA MET A 126 -4.70 -3.92 8.23
C MET A 126 -5.57 -2.82 8.83
N LYS A 127 -5.04 -2.12 9.83
CA LYS A 127 -5.76 -1.09 10.58
C LYS A 127 -5.04 0.25 10.51
N ALA A 128 -5.79 1.31 10.26
CA ALA A 128 -5.29 2.67 10.34
C ALA A 128 -5.01 3.09 11.80
N VAL A 129 -3.92 3.82 12.02
CA VAL A 129 -3.51 4.37 13.32
C VAL A 129 -3.11 5.83 13.24
#